data_AF-A0A840YIV0-F1
#
_entry.id   AF-A0A840YIV0-F1
#
_cell.length_a   1.000
_cell.length_b   1.000
_cell.length_c   1.000
_cell.angle_alpha   90.00
_cell.angle_beta   90.00
_cell.angle_gamma   90.00
#
_symmetry.space_group_name_H-M   'P 1'
#
loop_
_entity.id
_entity.type
_entity.pdbx_description
1 polymer ?
#
loop_
_entity_poly.entity_id
_entity_poly.type
_entity_poly.pdbx_seq_one_letter_code
_entity_poly.pdbx_strand_id
1 'polypeptide(L)'
;MSERSLSEVAVDTTVMEKAIAHPTDSRLYERARRSLVTLAERAGIRLRQNYNRKAPRLAAQAGRHAHARQFRRMRKALRTLKGYTGRVLRDLGRKLGAVPDGRLRTRIEQRIALVTRLLRQTSKSAGKIYALHEPEVDCISKGKARVRYEFGTKVSIATTLTGGFVVGMRSMPGNPYDGHTLPDTLQQVETLTGRSPSLAVVDRGYRDHGVQGSRVLISGTRRGLTPRLARLLRRRSAIEPEIGHMKTDGRLARCALKGTIGDAVYAVLCGCGHNIRKILAHLRVLLAAILASLSQAHTAQDHYLILRQRA
;
A
#
# COMPACT_ATOMS: atom_id res chain seq x y z
N MET A 1 7.78 14.64 23.94
CA MET A 1 7.40 13.19 23.92
C MET A 1 8.16 12.54 25.07
N SER A 2 7.53 11.76 25.96
CA SER A 2 8.26 11.14 27.07
C SER A 2 8.96 9.88 26.62
N GLU A 3 10.12 9.56 27.20
CA GLU A 3 10.89 8.35 26.91
C GLU A 3 10.07 7.05 26.95
N ARG A 4 9.14 6.98 27.91
CA ARG A 4 8.25 5.82 28.11
C ARG A 4 7.25 5.64 26.96
N SER A 5 6.88 6.71 26.26
CA SER A 5 5.91 6.66 25.16
C SER A 5 6.44 5.98 23.90
N LEU A 6 7.77 5.93 23.74
CA LEU A 6 8.45 5.22 22.65
C LEU A 6 8.55 3.71 22.91
N SER A 7 8.51 3.30 24.17
CA SER A 7 8.63 1.88 24.56
C SER A 7 7.30 1.10 24.44
N GLU A 8 6.17 1.79 24.26
CA GLU A 8 4.84 1.18 24.18
C GLU A 8 4.19 1.50 22.83
N VAL A 9 4.06 0.49 21.98
CA VAL A 9 3.56 0.66 20.61
C VAL A 9 2.28 -0.13 20.35
N ALA A 10 1.43 0.40 19.49
CA ALA A 10 0.37 -0.35 18.83
C ALA A 10 0.86 -0.73 17.43
N VAL A 11 0.60 -1.96 16.99
CA VAL A 11 0.96 -2.41 15.63
C VAL A 11 -0.27 -2.94 14.92
N ASP A 12 -0.47 -2.49 13.69
CA ASP A 12 -1.50 -2.98 12.79
C ASP A 12 -0.99 -2.98 11.34
N THR A 13 -1.59 -3.82 10.50
CA THR A 13 -1.30 -3.81 9.06
C THR A 13 -2.40 -3.11 8.30
N THR A 14 -2.07 -2.48 7.19
CA THR A 14 -3.04 -1.95 6.24
C THR A 14 -2.63 -2.28 4.82
N VAL A 15 -3.57 -2.15 3.89
CA VAL A 15 -3.25 -2.24 2.46
C VAL A 15 -3.02 -0.83 1.94
N MET A 16 -1.87 -0.63 1.31
CA MET A 16 -1.56 0.54 0.49
C MET A 16 -1.79 0.13 -0.96
N GLU A 17 -2.90 0.56 -1.56
CA GLU A 17 -3.20 0.19 -2.95
C GLU A 17 -2.11 0.73 -3.88
N LYS A 18 -1.83 0.01 -4.97
CA LYS A 18 -0.96 0.53 -6.01
C LYS A 18 -1.77 1.39 -6.97
N ALA A 19 -1.13 2.36 -7.62
CA ALA A 19 -1.70 3.13 -8.73
C ALA A 19 -1.91 2.28 -10.00
N ILE A 20 -2.73 1.23 -9.89
CA ILE A 20 -3.15 0.37 -10.98
C ILE A 20 -4.66 0.51 -11.16
N ALA A 21 -5.12 0.29 -12.39
CA ALA A 21 -6.55 0.11 -12.59
C ALA A 21 -6.99 -1.26 -12.09
N HIS A 22 -8.26 -1.37 -11.69
CA HIS A 22 -8.83 -2.63 -11.22
C HIS A 22 -8.49 -3.78 -12.17
N PRO A 23 -7.84 -4.86 -11.68
CA PRO A 23 -7.30 -5.89 -12.54
C PRO A 23 -8.42 -6.81 -13.04
N THR A 24 -8.47 -6.99 -14.36
CA THR A 24 -9.32 -7.99 -15.00
C THR A 24 -8.49 -8.75 -16.03
N ASP A 25 -8.72 -10.06 -16.14
CA ASP A 25 -7.99 -10.91 -17.08
C ASP A 25 -8.10 -10.41 -18.53
N SER A 26 -9.29 -9.94 -18.93
CA SER A 26 -9.52 -9.40 -20.28
C SER A 26 -8.66 -8.18 -20.57
N ARG A 27 -8.60 -7.23 -19.64
CA ARG A 27 -7.75 -6.05 -19.74
C ARG A 27 -6.27 -6.42 -19.72
N LEU A 28 -5.90 -7.40 -18.89
CA LEU A 28 -4.52 -7.81 -18.71
C LEU A 28 -3.96 -8.48 -19.96
N TYR A 29 -4.68 -9.42 -20.57
CA TYR A 29 -4.30 -10.03 -21.85
C TYR A 29 -4.23 -8.98 -22.98
N GLU A 30 -5.20 -8.08 -23.07
CA GLU A 30 -5.17 -7.04 -24.10
C GLU A 30 -4.00 -6.06 -23.92
N ARG A 31 -3.71 -5.65 -22.68
CA ARG A 31 -2.52 -4.82 -22.37
C ARG A 31 -1.22 -5.56 -22.70
N ALA A 32 -1.16 -6.88 -22.47
CA ALA A 32 0.00 -7.70 -22.82
C ALA A 32 0.22 -7.73 -24.33
N ARG A 33 -0.82 -8.07 -25.09
CA ARG A 33 -0.80 -8.10 -26.56
C ARG A 33 -0.40 -6.73 -27.12
N ARG A 34 -1.06 -5.65 -26.69
CA ARG A 34 -0.75 -4.28 -27.13
C ARG A 34 0.70 -3.92 -26.85
N SER A 35 1.22 -4.24 -25.67
CA SER A 35 2.62 -3.97 -25.33
C SER A 35 3.60 -4.71 -26.22
N LEU A 36 3.32 -5.97 -26.60
CA LEU A 36 4.16 -6.74 -27.52
C LEU A 36 4.12 -6.14 -28.94
N VAL A 37 2.94 -5.76 -29.43
CA VAL A 37 2.78 -5.12 -30.75
C VAL A 37 3.56 -3.81 -30.82
N THR A 38 3.44 -2.94 -29.81
CA THR A 38 4.17 -1.66 -29.77
C THR A 38 5.69 -1.88 -29.73
N LEU A 39 6.18 -2.91 -29.05
CA LEU A 39 7.61 -3.22 -29.06
C LEU A 39 8.07 -3.80 -30.39
N ALA A 40 7.25 -4.62 -31.06
CA ALA A 40 7.53 -5.11 -32.40
C ALA A 40 7.63 -3.97 -33.41
N GLU A 41 6.68 -3.03 -33.39
CA GLU A 41 6.67 -1.83 -34.25
C GLU A 41 7.95 -1.00 -34.06
N ARG A 42 8.37 -0.77 -32.80
CA ARG A 42 9.61 -0.04 -32.49
C ARG A 42 10.88 -0.75 -32.96
N ALA A 43 10.84 -2.07 -33.07
CA ALA A 43 11.95 -2.87 -33.55
C ALA A 43 11.91 -3.12 -35.06
N GLY A 44 10.98 -2.50 -35.79
CA GLY A 44 10.81 -2.74 -37.23
C GLY A 44 10.29 -4.15 -37.56
N ILE A 45 9.79 -4.91 -36.58
CA ILE A 45 9.32 -6.28 -36.78
C ILE A 45 7.90 -6.28 -37.33
N ARG A 46 7.75 -6.77 -38.56
CA ARG A 46 6.43 -7.04 -39.14
C ARG A 46 5.83 -8.31 -38.54
N LEU A 47 4.81 -8.15 -37.71
CA LEU A 47 4.05 -9.28 -37.14
C LEU A 47 3.10 -9.90 -38.17
N ARG A 48 2.96 -11.24 -38.15
CA ARG A 48 2.01 -11.99 -39.00
C ARG A 48 0.57 -11.56 -38.71
N GLN A 49 0.22 -11.41 -37.43
CA GLN A 49 -1.07 -10.90 -36.98
C GLN A 49 -0.87 -10.10 -35.69
N ASN A 50 -1.43 -8.88 -35.63
CA ASN A 50 -1.38 -8.06 -34.42
C ASN A 50 -2.69 -8.11 -33.61
N TYR A 51 -3.83 -8.45 -34.23
CA TYR A 51 -5.19 -8.42 -33.64
C TYR A 51 -5.68 -7.07 -33.12
N ASN A 52 -5.11 -5.94 -33.58
CA ASN A 52 -5.49 -4.60 -33.12
C ASN A 52 -7.00 -4.30 -33.30
N ARG A 53 -7.65 -4.87 -34.33
CA ARG A 53 -9.09 -4.70 -34.57
C ARG A 53 -9.99 -5.60 -33.70
N LYS A 54 -9.52 -6.81 -33.35
CA LYS A 54 -10.34 -7.85 -32.70
C LYS A 54 -10.22 -7.84 -31.17
N ALA A 55 -9.00 -7.70 -30.67
CA ALA A 55 -8.74 -7.93 -29.25
C ALA A 55 -9.33 -6.85 -28.32
N PRO A 56 -9.28 -5.53 -28.62
CA PRO A 56 -9.95 -4.52 -27.79
C PRO A 56 -11.46 -4.73 -27.66
N ARG A 57 -12.14 -5.03 -28.78
CA ARG A 57 -13.59 -5.30 -28.81
C ARG A 57 -13.95 -6.51 -27.95
N LEU A 58 -13.16 -7.57 -28.06
CA LEU A 58 -13.35 -8.79 -27.29
C LEU A 58 -13.08 -8.59 -25.79
N ALA A 59 -12.10 -7.76 -25.42
CA ALA A 59 -11.83 -7.41 -24.04
C ALA A 59 -13.00 -6.65 -23.40
N ALA A 60 -13.59 -5.69 -24.12
CA ALA A 60 -14.80 -4.99 -23.68
C ALA A 60 -16.01 -5.95 -23.57
N GLN A 61 -16.19 -6.84 -24.54
CA GLN A 61 -17.26 -7.84 -24.52
C GLN A 61 -17.13 -8.81 -23.33
N ALA A 62 -15.92 -9.22 -22.96
CA ALA A 62 -15.71 -10.04 -21.77
C ALA A 62 -16.21 -9.35 -20.50
N GLY A 63 -15.99 -8.03 -20.37
CA GLY A 63 -16.54 -7.22 -19.27
C GLY A 63 -18.06 -7.17 -19.27
N ARG A 64 -18.68 -6.98 -20.44
CA ARG A 64 -20.16 -7.00 -20.57
C ARG A 64 -20.75 -8.36 -20.19
N HIS A 65 -20.13 -9.46 -20.59
CA HIS A 65 -20.56 -10.80 -20.19
C HIS A 65 -20.42 -11.02 -18.68
N ALA A 66 -19.37 -10.48 -18.04
CA ALA A 66 -19.22 -10.54 -16.58
C ALA A 66 -20.35 -9.80 -15.87
N HIS A 67 -20.66 -8.57 -16.32
CA HIS A 67 -21.75 -7.76 -15.79
C HIS A 67 -23.10 -8.47 -15.91
N ALA A 68 -23.39 -9.05 -17.09
CA ALA A 68 -24.60 -9.82 -17.34
C ALA A 68 -24.59 -11.24 -16.73
N ARG A 69 -23.59 -11.60 -15.90
CA ARG A 69 -23.41 -12.93 -15.29
C ARG A 69 -23.30 -14.10 -16.30
N GLN A 70 -22.98 -13.81 -17.56
CA GLN A 70 -22.80 -14.79 -18.64
C GLN A 70 -21.40 -15.42 -18.64
N PHE A 71 -21.03 -16.09 -17.55
CA PHE A 71 -19.65 -16.54 -17.32
C PHE A 71 -19.12 -17.54 -18.35
N ARG A 72 -19.98 -18.37 -18.96
CA ARG A 72 -19.57 -19.27 -20.06
C ARG A 72 -19.06 -18.49 -21.27
N ARG A 73 -19.77 -17.43 -21.68
CA ARG A 73 -19.39 -16.54 -22.79
C ARG A 73 -18.14 -15.73 -22.44
N MET A 74 -18.08 -15.21 -21.22
CA MET A 74 -16.88 -14.54 -20.70
C MET A 74 -15.64 -15.43 -20.79
N ARG A 75 -15.70 -16.67 -20.28
CA ARG A 75 -14.58 -17.63 -20.34
C ARG A 75 -14.15 -17.94 -21.77
N LYS A 76 -15.09 -18.04 -22.72
CA LYS A 76 -14.76 -18.18 -24.16
C LYS A 76 -14.00 -16.97 -24.70
N ALA A 77 -14.45 -15.76 -24.40
CA ALA A 77 -13.76 -14.53 -24.78
C ALA A 77 -12.33 -14.45 -24.20
N LEU A 78 -12.17 -14.79 -22.90
CA LEU A 78 -10.86 -14.81 -22.24
C LEU A 78 -9.90 -15.82 -22.88
N ARG A 79 -10.37 -17.04 -23.20
CA ARG A 79 -9.55 -18.05 -23.91
C ARG A 79 -9.05 -17.53 -25.25
N THR A 80 -9.92 -16.86 -26.01
CA THR A 80 -9.56 -16.27 -27.31
C THR A 80 -8.54 -15.12 -27.15
N LEU A 81 -8.72 -14.23 -26.16
CA LEU A 81 -7.75 -13.16 -25.85
C LEU A 81 -6.37 -13.71 -25.45
N LYS A 82 -6.36 -14.74 -24.59
CA LYS A 82 -5.15 -15.47 -24.22
C LYS A 82 -4.46 -16.05 -25.46
N GLY A 83 -5.23 -16.62 -26.39
CA GLY A 83 -4.75 -17.11 -27.67
C GLY A 83 -4.16 -16.02 -28.58
N TYR A 84 -4.80 -14.86 -28.72
CA TYR A 84 -4.25 -13.72 -29.47
C TYR A 84 -2.92 -13.25 -28.89
N THR A 85 -2.87 -13.08 -27.57
CA THR A 85 -1.66 -12.66 -26.85
C THR A 85 -0.53 -13.65 -27.07
N GLY A 86 -0.80 -14.95 -26.91
CA GLY A 86 0.20 -16.01 -27.11
C GLY A 86 0.70 -16.12 -28.55
N ARG A 87 -0.15 -15.86 -29.55
CA ARG A 87 0.27 -15.85 -30.96
C ARG A 87 1.22 -14.68 -31.26
N VAL A 88 0.91 -13.48 -30.78
CA VAL A 88 1.80 -12.31 -30.91
C VAL A 88 3.13 -12.54 -30.20
N LEU A 89 3.08 -13.07 -28.97
CA LEU A 89 4.28 -13.40 -28.19
C LEU A 89 5.22 -14.34 -28.96
N ARG A 90 4.68 -15.44 -29.50
CA ARG A 90 5.49 -16.42 -30.25
C ARG A 90 6.05 -15.85 -31.55
N ASP A 91 5.27 -15.07 -32.28
CA ASP A 91 5.74 -14.46 -33.53
C ASP A 91 6.86 -13.43 -33.27
N LEU A 92 6.70 -12.58 -32.26
CA LEU A 92 7.75 -11.66 -31.83
C LEU A 92 9.00 -12.41 -31.37
N GLY A 93 8.84 -13.46 -30.54
CA GLY A 93 9.95 -14.27 -30.05
C GLY A 93 10.76 -14.94 -31.17
N ARG A 94 10.11 -15.46 -32.22
CA ARG A 94 10.81 -16.06 -33.38
C ARG A 94 11.61 -15.05 -34.19
N LYS A 95 11.20 -13.79 -34.20
CA LYS A 95 11.85 -12.70 -34.96
C LYS A 95 12.83 -11.90 -34.12
N LEU A 96 13.01 -12.26 -32.85
CA LEU A 96 13.88 -11.53 -31.93
C LEU A 96 15.34 -11.53 -32.37
N GLY A 97 15.81 -12.60 -33.04
CA GLY A 97 17.19 -12.69 -33.54
C GLY A 97 17.54 -11.64 -34.60
N ALA A 98 16.55 -11.01 -35.24
CA ALA A 98 16.76 -9.91 -36.18
C ALA A 98 16.88 -8.53 -35.49
N VAL A 99 16.68 -8.47 -34.17
CA VAL A 99 16.81 -7.22 -33.39
C VAL A 99 18.26 -7.12 -32.89
N PRO A 100 18.98 -6.03 -33.22
CA PRO A 100 20.32 -5.80 -32.68
C PRO A 100 20.34 -5.76 -31.16
N ASP A 101 21.48 -6.12 -30.57
CA ASP A 101 21.67 -6.02 -29.13
C ASP A 101 21.57 -4.58 -28.65
N GLY A 102 21.04 -4.42 -27.43
CA GLY A 102 20.88 -3.12 -26.80
C GLY A 102 19.56 -2.98 -26.05
N ARG A 103 19.29 -1.74 -25.60
CA ARG A 103 18.19 -1.42 -24.67
C ARG A 103 16.81 -1.87 -25.18
N LEU A 104 16.57 -1.78 -26.49
CA LEU A 104 15.31 -2.19 -27.08
C LEU A 104 15.12 -3.71 -27.03
N ARG A 105 16.15 -4.48 -27.40
CA ARG A 105 16.14 -5.96 -27.33
C ARG A 105 15.93 -6.43 -25.89
N THR A 106 16.69 -5.89 -24.94
CA THR A 106 16.51 -6.21 -23.50
C THR A 106 15.07 -5.93 -23.04
N ARG A 107 14.47 -4.81 -23.46
CA ARG A 107 13.08 -4.48 -23.12
C ARG A 107 12.08 -5.45 -23.74
N ILE A 108 12.34 -5.93 -24.95
CA ILE A 108 11.53 -6.96 -25.62
C ILE A 108 11.63 -8.27 -24.85
N GLU A 109 12.85 -8.71 -24.51
CA GLU A 109 13.10 -9.93 -23.74
C GLU A 109 12.41 -9.92 -22.38
N GLN A 110 12.57 -8.82 -21.61
CA GLN A 110 11.87 -8.63 -20.34
C GLN A 110 10.36 -8.69 -20.51
N ARG A 111 9.82 -8.08 -21.58
CA ARG A 111 8.37 -8.13 -21.86
C ARG A 111 7.92 -9.53 -22.25
N ILE A 112 8.70 -10.25 -23.06
CA ILE A 112 8.43 -11.64 -23.45
C ILE A 112 8.41 -12.52 -22.21
N ALA A 113 9.39 -12.41 -21.32
CA ALA A 113 9.45 -13.15 -20.07
C ALA A 113 8.21 -12.89 -19.19
N LEU A 114 7.85 -11.61 -19.00
CA LEU A 114 6.69 -11.23 -18.18
C LEU A 114 5.36 -11.74 -18.78
N VAL A 115 5.17 -11.59 -20.09
CA VAL A 115 3.95 -12.08 -20.75
C VAL A 115 3.91 -13.61 -20.81
N THR A 116 5.06 -14.28 -20.91
CA THR A 116 5.14 -15.75 -20.78
C THR A 116 4.65 -16.20 -19.42
N ARG A 117 5.11 -15.54 -18.34
CA ARG A 117 4.62 -15.80 -16.97
C ARG A 117 3.11 -15.58 -16.86
N LEU A 118 2.60 -14.48 -17.39
CA LEU A 118 1.16 -14.18 -17.46
C LEU A 118 0.37 -15.29 -18.18
N LEU A 119 0.86 -15.80 -19.30
CA LEU A 119 0.14 -16.84 -20.05
C LEU A 119 0.16 -18.20 -19.34
N ARG A 120 1.15 -18.46 -18.49
CA ARG A 120 1.25 -19.69 -17.68
C ARG A 120 0.46 -19.61 -16.38
N GLN A 121 0.18 -18.40 -15.86
CA GLN A 121 -0.50 -18.24 -14.58
C GLN A 121 -1.94 -18.82 -14.61
N THR A 122 -2.35 -19.39 -13.48
CA THR A 122 -3.70 -19.94 -13.23
C THR A 122 -4.38 -19.19 -12.08
N SER A 123 -5.59 -19.59 -11.71
CA SER A 123 -6.28 -19.00 -10.56
C SER A 123 -5.54 -19.24 -9.24
N LYS A 124 -4.81 -20.36 -9.12
CA LYS A 124 -4.10 -20.81 -7.90
C LYS A 124 -2.61 -20.50 -7.90
N SER A 125 -2.08 -19.86 -8.95
CA SER A 125 -0.66 -19.49 -8.98
C SER A 125 -0.32 -18.55 -7.83
N ALA A 126 0.83 -18.75 -7.17
CA ALA A 126 1.43 -17.75 -6.30
C ALA A 126 2.01 -16.61 -7.16
N GLY A 127 2.09 -15.39 -6.59
CA GLY A 127 2.71 -14.24 -7.26
C GLY A 127 2.06 -13.86 -8.61
N LYS A 128 0.72 -13.90 -8.68
CA LYS A 128 -0.03 -13.58 -9.91
C LYS A 128 0.22 -12.15 -10.35
N ILE A 129 0.34 -11.98 -11.67
CA ILE A 129 0.40 -10.66 -12.27
C ILE A 129 -1.02 -10.10 -12.33
N TYR A 130 -1.25 -9.00 -11.61
CA TYR A 130 -2.48 -8.21 -11.69
C TYR A 130 -2.32 -6.99 -12.61
N ALA A 131 -1.09 -6.46 -12.73
CA ALA A 131 -0.76 -5.35 -13.61
C ALA A 131 0.61 -5.54 -14.26
N LEU A 132 0.70 -5.40 -15.58
CA LEU A 132 1.95 -5.59 -16.35
C LEU A 132 3.05 -4.55 -16.11
N HIS A 133 2.72 -3.45 -15.44
CA HIS A 133 3.65 -2.36 -15.14
C HIS A 133 3.98 -2.27 -13.65
N GLU A 134 3.39 -3.18 -12.85
CA GLU A 134 3.61 -3.38 -11.41
C GLU A 134 3.41 -4.88 -11.12
N PRO A 135 4.30 -5.75 -11.63
CA PRO A 135 4.12 -7.20 -11.53
C PRO A 135 4.26 -7.77 -10.10
N GLU A 136 4.72 -6.96 -9.15
CA GLU A 136 4.89 -7.27 -7.72
C GLU A 136 3.65 -6.97 -6.87
N VAL A 137 2.60 -6.37 -7.45
CA VAL A 137 1.37 -6.04 -6.71
C VAL A 137 0.70 -7.29 -6.17
N ASP A 138 0.36 -7.27 -4.89
CA ASP A 138 -0.39 -8.33 -4.22
C ASP A 138 -1.90 -8.11 -4.34
N CYS A 139 -2.66 -9.21 -4.25
CA CYS A 139 -4.09 -9.20 -4.02
C CYS A 139 -4.35 -9.57 -2.57
N ILE A 140 -4.94 -8.65 -1.82
CA ILE A 140 -5.11 -8.77 -0.38
C ILE A 140 -6.60 -8.74 -0.05
N SER A 141 -7.07 -9.78 0.63
CA SER A 141 -8.44 -9.86 1.15
C SER A 141 -8.42 -9.49 2.63
N LYS A 142 -8.76 -8.24 2.95
CA LYS A 142 -9.16 -7.85 4.31
C LYS A 142 -10.69 -7.84 4.33
N GLY A 143 -11.33 -8.46 5.31
CA GLY A 143 -12.79 -8.70 5.39
C GLY A 143 -13.69 -7.46 5.47
N LYS A 144 -13.47 -6.46 4.61
CA LYS A 144 -14.25 -5.24 4.48
C LYS A 144 -15.55 -5.54 3.75
N ALA A 145 -16.67 -5.04 4.27
CA ALA A 145 -18.01 -5.35 3.76
C ALA A 145 -18.23 -5.02 2.27
N ARG A 146 -17.58 -3.96 1.75
CA ARG A 146 -17.80 -3.46 0.37
C ARG A 146 -16.69 -3.80 -0.63
N VAL A 147 -15.47 -4.04 -0.17
CA VAL A 147 -14.30 -4.31 -1.02
C VAL A 147 -13.73 -5.66 -0.64
N ARG A 148 -13.91 -6.66 -1.52
CA ARG A 148 -13.43 -8.02 -1.26
C ARG A 148 -11.92 -8.16 -1.41
N TYR A 149 -11.34 -7.40 -2.34
CA TYR A 149 -9.92 -7.46 -2.67
C TYR A 149 -9.37 -6.06 -2.87
N GLU A 150 -8.25 -5.78 -2.22
CA GLU A 150 -7.43 -4.60 -2.43
C GLU A 150 -6.17 -5.04 -3.19
N PHE A 151 -5.69 -4.21 -4.11
CA PHE A 151 -4.52 -4.52 -4.94
C PHE A 151 -3.39 -3.54 -4.67
N GLY A 152 -2.35 -4.02 -4.02
CA GLY A 152 -1.20 -3.20 -3.66
C GLY A 152 -0.23 -3.96 -2.79
N THR A 153 0.34 -3.27 -1.81
CA THR A 153 1.36 -3.83 -0.92
C THR A 153 0.86 -3.70 0.51
N LYS A 154 1.02 -4.76 1.30
CA LYS A 154 0.73 -4.70 2.73
C LYS A 154 1.72 -3.75 3.38
N VAL A 155 1.27 -2.94 4.33
CA VAL A 155 2.14 -2.05 5.12
C VAL A 155 1.89 -2.34 6.57
N SER A 156 2.94 -2.70 7.31
CA SER A 156 2.90 -2.76 8.76
C SER A 156 3.21 -1.38 9.34
N ILE A 157 2.43 -0.98 10.32
CA ILE A 157 2.48 0.36 10.92
C ILE A 157 2.56 0.18 12.43
N ALA A 158 3.58 0.80 13.03
CA ALA A 158 3.72 0.93 14.47
C ALA A 158 3.52 2.39 14.88
N THR A 159 2.58 2.62 15.80
CA THR A 159 2.37 3.93 16.41
C THR A 159 2.62 3.88 17.91
N THR A 160 3.03 4.99 18.50
CA THR A 160 3.06 5.12 19.97
C THR A 160 1.64 4.95 20.52
N LEU A 161 1.47 4.15 21.58
CA LEU A 161 0.17 3.96 22.23
C LEU A 161 -0.41 5.26 22.80
N THR A 162 0.47 6.21 23.13
CA THR A 162 0.10 7.54 23.57
C THR A 162 0.58 8.56 22.54
N GLY A 163 -0.33 9.39 22.06
CA GLY A 163 -0.04 10.42 21.04
C GLY A 163 -0.11 9.91 19.61
N GLY A 164 -0.08 8.60 19.34
CA GLY A 164 -0.30 8.04 18.00
C GLY A 164 0.75 8.49 16.98
N PHE A 165 1.99 8.73 17.38
CA PHE A 165 3.08 9.04 16.45
C PHE A 165 3.55 7.77 15.75
N VAL A 166 3.75 7.83 14.44
CA VAL A 166 4.30 6.72 13.67
C VAL A 166 5.78 6.57 14.00
N VAL A 167 6.15 5.41 14.56
CA VAL A 167 7.53 5.07 14.95
C VAL A 167 8.08 3.88 14.17
N GLY A 168 7.24 3.24 13.36
CA GLY A 168 7.63 2.23 12.38
C GLY A 168 6.59 2.19 11.25
N MET A 169 7.07 2.07 10.01
CA MET A 169 6.20 1.94 8.84
C MET A 169 6.97 1.22 7.73
N ARG A 170 6.54 -0.01 7.41
CA ARG A 170 7.29 -0.91 6.53
C ARG A 170 6.37 -1.59 5.52
N SER A 171 6.73 -1.52 4.24
CA SER A 171 6.08 -2.31 3.20
C SER A 171 6.44 -3.79 3.33
N MET A 172 5.44 -4.65 3.16
CA MET A 172 5.49 -6.10 3.33
C MET A 172 5.03 -6.77 2.02
N PRO A 173 5.89 -6.84 0.98
CA PRO A 173 5.55 -7.48 -0.30
C PRO A 173 5.35 -8.99 -0.15
N GLY A 174 4.53 -9.58 -1.02
CA GLY A 174 4.20 -11.02 -1.01
C GLY A 174 3.04 -11.39 -0.09
N ASN A 175 2.31 -10.39 0.43
CA ASN A 175 1.18 -10.54 1.35
C ASN A 175 1.44 -11.56 2.50
N PRO A 176 2.48 -11.34 3.33
CA PRO A 176 2.78 -12.23 4.47
C PRO A 176 1.63 -12.22 5.48
N TYR A 177 1.50 -13.29 6.27
CA TYR A 177 0.56 -13.32 7.40
C TYR A 177 0.92 -12.23 8.43
N ASP A 178 -0.09 -11.58 9.01
CA ASP A 178 0.10 -10.39 9.86
C ASP A 178 1.02 -10.68 11.05
N GLY A 179 0.88 -11.83 11.71
CA GLY A 179 1.79 -12.24 12.80
C GLY A 179 3.27 -12.24 12.40
N HIS A 180 3.59 -12.70 11.18
CA HIS A 180 4.96 -12.78 10.69
C HIS A 180 5.57 -11.40 10.35
N THR A 181 4.75 -10.34 10.32
CA THR A 181 5.23 -8.97 10.07
C THR A 181 5.75 -8.28 11.33
N LEU A 182 5.40 -8.80 12.51
CA LEU A 182 5.68 -8.13 13.79
C LEU A 182 7.19 -8.03 14.11
N PRO A 183 8.02 -9.08 13.95
CA PRO A 183 9.45 -8.98 14.24
C PRO A 183 10.15 -7.87 13.45
N ASP A 184 9.97 -7.86 12.12
CA ASP A 184 10.49 -6.82 11.22
C ASP A 184 10.01 -5.41 11.60
N THR A 185 8.76 -5.30 12.06
CA THR A 185 8.19 -4.01 12.45
C THR A 185 8.84 -3.50 13.73
N LEU A 186 9.02 -4.35 14.75
CA LEU A 186 9.65 -3.96 16.01
C LEU A 186 11.14 -3.66 15.81
N GLN A 187 11.83 -4.43 14.97
CA GLN A 187 13.20 -4.12 14.56
C GLN A 187 13.31 -2.74 13.90
N GLN A 188 12.36 -2.39 13.03
CA GLN A 188 12.33 -1.06 12.42
C GLN A 188 12.10 0.03 13.45
N VAL A 189 11.21 -0.17 14.43
CA VAL A 189 11.00 0.79 15.52
C VAL A 189 12.30 1.02 16.30
N GLU A 190 13.01 -0.06 16.65
CA GLU A 190 14.30 0.04 17.33
C GLU A 190 15.32 0.82 16.50
N THR A 191 15.43 0.51 15.20
CA THR A 191 16.34 1.20 14.28
C THR A 191 16.05 2.70 14.21
N LEU A 192 14.77 3.10 14.16
CA LEU A 192 14.37 4.50 13.98
C LEU A 192 14.40 5.30 15.28
N THR A 193 14.22 4.66 16.43
CA THR A 193 14.08 5.34 17.73
C THR A 193 15.26 5.11 18.67
N GLY A 194 16.17 4.20 18.33
CA GLY A 194 17.24 3.74 19.21
C GLY A 194 16.75 2.94 20.42
N ARG A 195 15.49 2.50 20.44
CA ARG A 195 14.87 1.80 21.58
C ARG A 195 14.02 0.62 21.14
N SER A 196 14.30 -0.55 21.69
CA SER A 196 13.42 -1.71 21.55
C SER A 196 12.11 -1.48 22.32
N PRO A 197 10.93 -1.67 21.69
CA PRO A 197 9.66 -1.58 22.40
C PRO A 197 9.57 -2.63 23.50
N SER A 198 9.25 -2.22 24.72
CA SER A 198 9.03 -3.16 25.83
C SER A 198 7.65 -3.81 25.77
N LEU A 199 6.68 -3.14 25.13
CA LEU A 199 5.33 -3.62 24.92
C LEU A 199 4.82 -3.28 23.51
N ALA A 200 4.33 -4.29 22.81
CA ALA A 200 3.58 -4.15 21.57
C ALA A 200 2.14 -4.64 21.75
N VAL A 201 1.16 -3.83 21.36
CA VAL A 201 -0.27 -4.17 21.44
C VAL A 201 -0.83 -4.35 20.05
N VAL A 202 -1.41 -5.51 19.78
CA VAL A 202 -1.75 -5.96 18.43
C VAL A 202 -3.15 -6.57 18.36
N ASP A 203 -3.67 -6.73 17.14
CA ASP A 203 -4.94 -7.44 16.92
C ASP A 203 -4.78 -8.97 16.88
N ARG A 204 -5.90 -9.71 16.87
CA ARG A 204 -5.92 -11.18 16.83
C ARG A 204 -5.22 -11.79 15.63
N GLY A 205 -5.08 -11.04 14.53
CA GLY A 205 -4.35 -11.47 13.35
C GLY A 205 -2.85 -11.67 13.57
N TYR A 206 -2.32 -11.26 14.72
CA TYR A 206 -0.90 -11.37 15.09
C TYR A 206 -0.60 -12.58 15.99
N ARG A 207 -1.38 -13.65 15.92
CA ARG A 207 -1.00 -14.92 16.56
C ARG A 207 0.27 -15.47 15.89
N ASP A 208 0.98 -16.35 16.59
CA ASP A 208 2.20 -17.01 16.10
C ASP A 208 3.27 -16.01 15.61
N HIS A 209 3.38 -14.86 16.28
CA HIS A 209 4.20 -13.73 15.84
C HIS A 209 5.72 -13.94 15.99
N GLY A 210 6.19 -14.95 16.72
CA GLY A 210 7.61 -15.31 16.84
C GLY A 210 8.53 -14.26 17.52
N VAL A 211 7.97 -13.19 18.08
CA VAL A 211 8.73 -12.12 18.74
C VAL A 211 9.30 -12.59 20.07
N GLN A 212 10.59 -12.32 20.29
CA GLN A 212 11.29 -12.45 21.56
C GLN A 212 11.74 -11.05 22.04
N GLY A 213 11.92 -10.86 23.35
CA GLY A 213 12.43 -9.61 23.93
C GLY A 213 11.39 -8.50 24.17
N SER A 214 10.30 -8.45 23.39
CA SER A 214 9.16 -7.55 23.64
C SER A 214 7.96 -8.30 24.19
N ARG A 215 7.25 -7.72 25.16
CA ARG A 215 5.96 -8.26 25.59
C ARG A 215 4.92 -7.95 24.51
N VAL A 216 4.22 -8.97 24.00
CA VAL A 216 3.14 -8.78 23.01
C VAL A 216 1.78 -8.99 23.67
N LEU A 217 0.89 -8.02 23.52
CA LEU A 217 -0.47 -8.05 24.04
C LEU A 217 -1.46 -8.15 22.89
N ILE A 218 -1.99 -9.35 22.68
CA ILE A 218 -2.94 -9.65 21.61
C ILE A 218 -4.38 -9.36 22.06
N SER A 219 -5.17 -8.74 21.19
CA SER A 219 -6.57 -8.45 21.47
C SER A 219 -7.40 -9.71 21.78
N GLY A 220 -8.30 -9.58 22.76
CA GLY A 220 -9.10 -10.70 23.26
C GLY A 220 -8.43 -11.54 24.36
N THR A 221 -7.19 -11.23 24.74
CA THR A 221 -6.58 -11.75 25.98
C THR A 221 -7.46 -11.37 27.17
N ARG A 222 -7.82 -12.34 28.02
CA ARG A 222 -8.65 -12.11 29.23
C ARG A 222 -7.96 -12.47 30.55
N ARG A 223 -6.99 -13.38 30.52
CA ARG A 223 -6.26 -13.86 31.72
C ARG A 223 -4.93 -13.10 31.87
N GLY A 224 -4.47 -12.93 33.11
CA GLY A 224 -3.17 -12.30 33.41
C GLY A 224 -3.07 -10.80 33.07
N LEU A 225 -4.21 -10.11 32.94
CA LEU A 225 -4.26 -8.68 32.66
C LEU A 225 -4.31 -7.87 33.95
N THR A 226 -3.29 -7.06 34.19
CA THR A 226 -3.38 -5.97 35.15
C THR A 226 -4.32 -4.87 34.63
N PRO A 227 -4.89 -4.02 35.50
CA PRO A 227 -5.75 -2.91 35.07
C PRO A 227 -5.10 -1.99 34.03
N ARG A 228 -3.78 -1.77 34.14
CA ARG A 228 -2.99 -1.00 33.16
C ARG A 228 -2.96 -1.68 31.79
N LEU A 229 -2.67 -2.98 31.74
CA LEU A 229 -2.62 -3.73 30.48
C LEU A 229 -3.98 -3.80 29.81
N ALA A 230 -5.05 -3.98 30.58
CA ALA A 230 -6.41 -3.92 30.06
C ALA A 230 -6.72 -2.54 29.42
N ARG A 231 -6.25 -1.45 30.02
CA ARG A 231 -6.39 -0.09 29.46
C ARG A 231 -5.59 0.08 28.17
N LEU A 232 -4.35 -0.40 28.12
CA LEU A 232 -3.51 -0.36 26.91
C LEU A 232 -4.08 -1.21 25.78
N LEU A 233 -4.63 -2.39 26.10
CA LEU A 233 -5.31 -3.25 25.13
C LEU A 233 -6.52 -2.54 24.49
N ARG A 234 -7.29 -1.79 25.29
CA ARG A 234 -8.39 -0.95 24.78
C ARG A 234 -7.89 0.20 23.92
N ARG A 235 -6.77 0.84 24.28
CA ARG A 235 -6.18 1.95 23.51
C ARG A 235 -5.64 1.52 22.14
N ARG A 236 -5.40 0.24 21.89
CA ARG A 236 -4.95 -0.27 20.59
C ARG A 236 -5.85 0.19 19.44
N SER A 237 -7.17 0.27 19.64
CA SER A 237 -8.10 0.71 18.60
C SER A 237 -7.82 2.14 18.11
N ALA A 238 -7.07 2.95 18.87
CA ALA A 238 -6.63 4.27 18.43
C ALA A 238 -5.71 4.22 17.20
N ILE A 239 -5.08 3.09 16.86
CA ILE A 239 -4.29 3.00 15.61
C ILE A 239 -5.18 3.05 14.36
N GLU A 240 -6.44 2.62 14.45
CA GLU A 240 -7.37 2.59 13.33
C GLU A 240 -7.68 4.00 12.78
N PRO A 241 -8.05 5.01 13.60
CA PRO A 241 -8.20 6.37 13.12
C PRO A 241 -6.89 6.98 12.62
N GLU A 242 -5.73 6.65 13.20
CA GLU A 242 -4.43 7.14 12.69
C GLU A 242 -4.17 6.62 11.26
N ILE A 243 -4.44 5.33 11.01
CA ILE A 243 -4.40 4.74 9.66
C ILE A 243 -5.42 5.41 8.74
N GLY A 244 -6.61 5.74 9.25
CA GLY A 244 -7.62 6.52 8.55
C GLY A 244 -7.07 7.87 8.07
N HIS A 245 -6.48 8.67 8.97
CA HIS A 245 -5.84 9.94 8.65
C HIS A 245 -4.67 9.78 7.68
N MET A 246 -3.85 8.73 7.83
CA MET A 246 -2.80 8.44 6.87
C MET A 246 -3.34 8.15 5.46
N LYS A 247 -4.48 7.47 5.36
CA LYS A 247 -5.11 7.18 4.06
C LYS A 247 -5.74 8.39 3.41
N THR A 248 -6.53 9.15 4.17
CA THR A 248 -7.28 10.30 3.66
C THR A 248 -6.39 11.53 3.49
N ASP A 249 -5.67 11.92 4.54
CA ASP A 249 -4.88 13.15 4.57
C ASP A 249 -3.42 12.92 4.14
N GLY A 250 -2.91 11.70 4.37
CA GLY A 250 -1.52 11.31 4.12
C GLY A 250 -1.25 10.61 2.79
N ARG A 251 -2.26 10.45 1.93
CA ARG A 251 -2.18 9.76 0.63
C ARG A 251 -1.74 8.28 0.68
N LEU A 252 -1.74 7.65 1.86
CA LEU A 252 -1.41 6.23 2.02
C LEU A 252 -2.39 5.31 1.29
N ALA A 253 -3.59 5.81 0.94
CA ALA A 253 -4.58 5.03 0.23
C ALA A 253 -4.06 4.47 -1.11
N ARG A 254 -3.18 5.19 -1.81
CA ARG A 254 -2.67 4.79 -3.12
C ARG A 254 -1.23 5.22 -3.36
N CYS A 255 -0.32 4.27 -3.51
CA CYS A 255 1.09 4.48 -3.85
C CYS A 255 1.27 4.77 -5.35
N ALA A 256 1.94 5.88 -5.66
CA ALA A 256 2.28 6.30 -7.02
C ALA A 256 3.69 5.90 -7.48
N LEU A 257 4.57 5.49 -6.54
CA LEU A 257 5.96 5.13 -6.85
C LEU A 257 6.05 3.71 -7.41
N LYS A 258 7.10 3.43 -8.20
CA LYS A 258 7.29 2.18 -8.94
C LYS A 258 7.94 1.07 -8.12
N GLY A 259 7.43 -0.15 -8.27
CA GLY A 259 8.04 -1.35 -7.69
C GLY A 259 8.04 -1.37 -6.15
N THR A 260 8.72 -2.37 -5.59
CA THR A 260 8.77 -2.62 -4.14
C THR A 260 9.59 -1.58 -3.39
N ILE A 261 10.69 -1.09 -3.97
CA ILE A 261 11.48 0.01 -3.40
C ILE A 261 10.62 1.27 -3.32
N GLY A 262 9.87 1.58 -4.38
CA GLY A 262 8.93 2.69 -4.38
C GLY A 262 7.87 2.56 -3.29
N ASP A 263 7.35 1.35 -3.06
CA ASP A 263 6.40 1.10 -1.96
C ASP A 263 7.03 1.34 -0.58
N ALA A 264 8.25 0.87 -0.37
CA ALA A 264 8.96 1.06 0.90
C ALA A 264 9.16 2.55 1.20
N VAL A 265 9.69 3.29 0.23
CA VAL A 265 9.91 4.75 0.35
C VAL A 265 8.59 5.48 0.57
N TYR A 266 7.57 5.16 -0.21
CA TYR A 266 6.26 5.83 -0.11
C TYR A 266 5.62 5.61 1.26
N ALA A 267 5.68 4.38 1.79
CA ALA A 267 5.15 4.05 3.11
C ALA A 267 5.82 4.90 4.20
N VAL A 268 7.16 4.94 4.24
CA VAL A 268 7.91 5.74 5.22
C VAL A 268 7.56 7.23 5.10
N LEU A 269 7.51 7.78 3.89
CA LEU A 269 7.16 9.19 3.66
C LEU A 269 5.74 9.53 4.13
N CYS A 270 4.77 8.63 3.93
CA CYS A 270 3.42 8.80 4.47
C CYS A 270 3.42 8.86 6.00
N GLY A 271 4.22 8.01 6.66
CA GLY A 271 4.40 8.01 8.11
C GLY A 271 5.05 9.31 8.62
N CYS A 272 6.14 9.76 7.98
CA CYS A 272 6.78 11.04 8.28
C CYS A 272 5.79 12.20 8.12
N GLY A 273 5.05 12.24 7.01
CA GLY A 273 4.05 13.28 6.75
C GLY A 273 2.94 13.30 7.80
N HIS A 274 2.54 12.13 8.32
CA HIS A 274 1.59 12.05 9.42
C HIS A 274 2.14 12.69 10.69
N ASN A 275 3.36 12.34 11.10
CA ASN A 275 4.01 12.93 12.27
C ASN A 275 4.15 14.45 12.14
N ILE A 276 4.58 14.95 10.97
CA ILE A 276 4.70 16.38 10.70
C ILE A 276 3.34 17.09 10.86
N ARG A 277 2.24 16.51 10.33
CA ARG A 277 0.90 17.07 10.51
C ARG A 277 0.50 17.18 11.98
N LYS A 278 0.83 16.19 12.80
CA LYS A 278 0.56 16.23 14.25
C LYS A 278 1.36 17.32 14.95
N ILE A 279 2.66 17.42 14.65
CA ILE A 279 3.53 18.46 15.20
C ILE A 279 2.98 19.84 14.83
N LEU A 280 2.64 20.06 13.56
CA LEU A 280 2.07 21.32 13.09
C LEU A 280 0.73 21.64 13.75
N ALA A 281 -0.13 20.66 13.99
CA ALA A 281 -1.39 20.87 14.72
C ALA A 281 -1.14 21.36 16.14
N HIS A 282 -0.18 20.77 16.85
CA HIS A 282 0.20 21.20 18.19
C HIS A 282 0.80 22.62 18.19
N LEU A 283 1.71 22.91 17.26
CA LEU A 283 2.32 24.24 17.12
C LEU A 283 1.28 25.32 16.81
N ARG A 284 0.25 25.02 16.00
CA ARG A 284 -0.85 25.97 15.74
C ARG A 284 -1.64 26.32 16.99
N VAL A 285 -1.95 25.33 17.83
CA VAL A 285 -2.66 25.56 19.11
C VAL A 285 -1.80 26.38 20.05
N LEU A 286 -0.50 26.05 20.15
CA LEU A 286 0.45 26.81 20.97
C LEU A 286 0.56 28.26 20.49
N LEU A 287 0.69 28.49 19.18
CA LEU A 287 0.75 29.82 18.61
C LEU A 287 -0.54 30.61 18.91
N ALA A 288 -1.71 29.99 18.75
CA ALA A 288 -2.98 30.64 19.09
C ALA A 288 -3.06 31.02 20.57
N ALA A 289 -2.58 30.17 21.47
CA ALA A 289 -2.52 30.47 22.90
C ALA A 289 -1.58 31.64 23.21
N ILE A 290 -0.39 31.67 22.58
CA ILE A 290 0.57 32.78 22.74
C ILE A 290 -0.06 34.09 22.25
N LEU A 291 -0.68 34.09 21.07
CA LEU A 291 -1.34 35.28 20.52
C LEU A 291 -2.49 35.75 21.42
N ALA A 292 -3.30 34.84 21.96
CA ALA A 292 -4.37 35.20 22.89
C ALA A 292 -3.83 35.85 24.17
N SER A 293 -2.75 35.31 24.75
CA SER A 293 -2.11 35.87 25.94
C SER A 293 -1.50 37.25 25.67
N LEU A 294 -0.86 37.44 24.52
CA LEU A 294 -0.29 38.74 24.14
C LEU A 294 -1.36 39.80 23.94
N SER A 295 -2.47 39.45 23.28
CA SER A 295 -3.61 40.35 23.11
C SER A 295 -4.22 40.75 24.45
N GLN A 296 -4.43 39.80 25.37
CA GLN A 296 -4.93 40.10 26.71
C GLN A 296 -4.00 41.02 27.50
N ALA A 297 -2.68 40.82 27.41
CA ALA A 297 -1.69 41.67 28.06
C ALA A 297 -1.72 43.11 27.52
N HIS A 298 -1.86 43.30 26.21
CA HIS A 298 -1.99 44.62 25.59
C HIS A 298 -3.27 45.33 26.05
N THR A 299 -4.42 44.65 26.02
CA THR A 299 -5.70 45.25 26.43
C THR A 299 -5.70 45.64 27.92
N ALA A 300 -5.02 44.86 28.77
CA ALA A 300 -4.85 45.20 30.19
C ALA A 300 -3.97 46.44 30.41
N GLN A 301 -2.92 46.62 29.60
CA GLN A 301 -2.10 47.84 29.62
C GLN A 301 -2.87 49.08 29.16
N ASP A 302 -3.69 48.97 28.11
CA ASP A 302 -4.52 50.08 27.62
C ASP A 302 -5.55 50.51 28.67
N HIS A 303 -6.20 49.55 29.35
CA HIS A 303 -7.11 49.84 30.47
C HIS A 303 -6.39 50.54 31.63
N TYR A 304 -5.17 50.11 31.97
CA TYR A 304 -4.39 50.75 33.03
C TYR A 304 -3.99 52.18 32.67
N LEU A 305 -3.60 52.44 31.42
CA LEU A 305 -3.25 53.78 30.92
C LEU A 305 -4.47 54.73 30.90
N ILE A 306 -5.65 54.24 30.50
CA ILE A 306 -6.89 55.04 30.51
C ILE A 306 -7.30 55.43 31.93
N LEU A 307 -7.16 54.52 32.90
CA LEU A 307 -7.45 54.82 34.31
C LEU A 307 -6.46 55.83 34.90
N ARG A 308 -5.19 55.80 34.46
CA ARG A 308 -4.15 56.73 34.91
C ARG A 308 -4.27 58.14 34.36
N GLN A 309 -4.93 58.33 33.21
CA GLN A 309 -5.22 59.65 32.63
C GLN A 309 -6.48 60.31 33.19
N ARG A 310 -7.30 59.56 33.95
CA ARG A 310 -8.54 60.05 34.58
C ARG A 310 -8.41 60.34 36.07
N ALA A 311 -7.22 60.14 36.64
CA ALA A 311 -6.84 60.51 38.01
C ALA A 311 -5.92 61.73 37.96
#